data_AF-A0A6A6B9T4-F1
#
_entry.id   AF-A0A6A6B9T4-F1
#
_cell.length_a   1.000
_cell.length_b   1.000
_cell.length_c   1.000
_cell.angle_alpha   90.00
_cell.angle_beta   90.00
_cell.angle_gamma   90.00
#
_symmetry.space_group_name_H-M   'P 1'
#
loop_
_entity.id
_entity.type
_entity.pdbx_description
1 polymer ?
#
loop_
_entity_poly.entity_id
_entity_poly.type
_entity_poly.pdbx_seq_one_letter_code
_entity_poly.pdbx_strand_id
1 'polypeptide(L)'
;MQFKTIALAFFVSLALSAPAENAGKEERAAQACPNGWAYCGECNGTSCKVAATNHPCKQGTKCTGEGGGDGAICGSDTIDFDNAFECPVKARFELAPARNFLIKLSLYNLF
;
A
#
# COMPACT_ATOMS: atom_id res chain seq x y z
N MET A 1 20.97 55.76 43.81
CA MET A 1 21.47 54.93 42.70
C MET A 1 20.33 54.73 41.72
N GLN A 2 20.52 55.13 40.45
CA GLN A 2 19.47 55.18 39.44
C GLN A 2 19.39 53.84 38.71
N PHE A 3 18.23 53.17 38.75
CA PHE A 3 17.98 51.98 37.93
C PHE A 3 17.63 52.43 36.52
N LYS A 4 18.56 52.24 35.58
CA LYS A 4 18.37 52.52 34.16
C LYS A 4 17.54 51.41 33.52
N THR A 5 16.40 51.80 32.97
CA THR A 5 15.49 51.00 32.15
C THR A 5 16.22 50.47 30.91
N ILE A 6 16.35 49.14 30.78
CA ILE A 6 16.80 48.50 29.54
C ILE A 6 15.55 48.09 28.77
N ALA A 7 15.17 48.90 27.77
CA ALA A 7 14.14 48.54 26.81
C ALA A 7 14.75 47.55 25.79
N LEU A 8 14.36 46.28 25.90
CA LEU A 8 14.66 45.26 24.88
C LEU A 8 13.66 45.41 23.74
N ALA A 9 14.07 46.05 22.64
CA ALA A 9 13.30 46.08 21.41
C ALA A 9 13.47 44.75 20.65
N PHE A 10 12.43 43.92 20.68
CA PHE A 10 12.32 42.74 19.81
C PHE A 10 11.97 43.21 18.39
N PHE A 11 12.96 43.23 17.49
CA PHE A 11 12.71 43.28 16.06
C PHE A 11 12.17 41.93 15.60
N VAL A 12 10.85 41.80 15.50
CA VAL A 12 10.20 40.67 14.84
C VAL A 12 10.31 40.89 13.34
N SER A 13 11.27 40.22 12.71
CA SER A 13 11.32 40.10 11.25
C SER A 13 10.13 39.24 10.78
N LEU A 14 9.08 39.90 10.29
CA LEU A 14 8.03 39.26 9.50
C LEU A 14 8.62 38.95 8.12
N ALA A 15 9.28 37.80 7.98
CA ALA A 15 9.51 37.20 6.68
C ALA A 15 8.14 36.74 6.14
N LEU A 16 7.52 37.55 5.28
CA LEU A 16 6.39 37.12 4.46
C LEU A 16 6.91 36.04 3.51
N SER A 17 6.72 34.76 3.86
CA SER A 17 6.77 33.69 2.88
C SER A 17 5.54 33.84 1.98
N ALA A 18 5.71 34.52 0.85
CA ALA A 18 4.70 34.52 -0.20
C ALA A 18 4.41 33.06 -0.61
N PRO A 19 3.14 32.62 -0.70
CA PRO A 19 2.84 31.39 -1.40
C PRO A 19 3.21 31.65 -2.86
N ALA A 20 4.29 31.04 -3.32
CA ALA A 20 4.54 30.92 -4.75
C ALA A 20 3.40 30.07 -5.30
N GLU A 21 2.37 30.74 -5.80
CA GLU A 21 1.32 30.20 -6.66
C GLU A 21 1.93 29.78 -8.00
N ASN A 22 2.81 28.79 -7.95
CA ASN A 22 2.97 27.90 -9.08
C ASN A 22 1.90 26.84 -8.92
N ALA A 23 0.79 27.06 -9.63
CA ALA A 23 -0.06 26.00 -10.14
C ALA A 23 0.75 25.12 -11.11
N GLY A 24 1.88 24.57 -10.65
CA GLY A 24 2.47 23.40 -11.22
C GLY A 24 1.60 22.27 -10.75
N LYS A 25 0.76 21.74 -11.65
CA LYS A 25 0.43 20.33 -11.58
C LYS A 25 1.77 19.64 -11.39
N GLU A 26 2.05 19.17 -10.18
CA GLU A 26 3.09 18.17 -9.98
C GLU A 26 2.64 17.03 -10.88
N GLU A 27 3.15 17.04 -12.11
CA GLU A 27 3.42 15.86 -12.87
C GLU A 27 4.49 15.12 -12.06
N ARG A 28 4.06 14.60 -10.89
CA ARG A 28 4.66 13.48 -10.21
C ARG A 28 4.78 12.49 -11.34
N ALA A 29 6.00 12.34 -11.87
CA ALA A 29 6.31 11.41 -12.93
C ALA A 29 5.48 10.17 -12.64
N ALA A 30 4.47 9.90 -13.49
CA ALA A 30 3.52 8.85 -13.23
C ALA A 30 4.38 7.60 -13.04
N GLN A 31 4.59 7.20 -11.79
CA GLN A 31 5.52 6.13 -11.48
C GLN A 31 4.89 4.95 -12.16
N ALA A 32 5.50 4.52 -13.27
CA ALA A 32 4.87 3.55 -14.15
C ALA A 32 4.59 2.33 -13.31
N CYS A 33 3.31 2.12 -13.01
CA CYS A 33 2.94 1.06 -12.12
C CYS A 33 3.31 -0.26 -12.78
N PRO A 34 3.91 -1.20 -12.05
CA PRO A 34 4.28 -2.49 -12.61
C PRO A 34 3.01 -3.24 -13.05
N ASN A 35 3.20 -4.29 -13.85
CA ASN A 35 2.12 -5.21 -14.26
C ASN A 35 0.97 -4.56 -15.04
N GLY A 36 1.16 -3.36 -15.61
CA GLY A 36 0.13 -2.66 -16.40
C GLY A 36 -0.97 -2.02 -15.56
N TRP A 37 -0.75 -1.85 -14.26
CA TRP A 37 -1.71 -1.19 -13.38
C TRP A 37 -1.85 0.30 -13.71
N ALA A 38 -3.05 0.83 -13.55
CA ALA A 38 -3.33 2.26 -13.63
C ALA A 38 -3.00 2.96 -12.30
N TYR A 39 -3.12 2.22 -11.20
CA TYR A 39 -2.90 2.70 -9.84
C TYR A 39 -2.03 1.70 -9.09
N CYS A 40 -1.00 2.20 -8.40
CA CYS A 40 -0.16 1.37 -7.55
C CYS A 40 0.24 2.12 -6.30
N GLY A 41 0.61 1.34 -5.31
CA GLY A 41 1.15 1.83 -4.06
C GLY A 41 1.78 0.68 -3.31
N GLU A 42 1.63 0.71 -2.00
CA GLU A 42 2.35 -0.17 -1.11
C GLU A 42 1.40 -0.79 -0.09
N CYS A 43 1.66 -2.04 0.28
CA CYS A 43 0.96 -2.70 1.36
C CYS A 43 1.14 -1.92 2.68
N ASN A 44 0.03 -1.76 3.41
CA ASN A 44 -0.03 -1.21 4.76
C ASN A 44 -0.97 -2.08 5.61
N GLY A 45 -0.40 -2.90 6.47
CA GLY A 45 -1.06 -3.98 7.18
C GLY A 45 -1.57 -5.05 6.22
N THR A 46 -2.90 -5.19 6.14
CA THR A 46 -3.57 -6.17 5.27
C THR A 46 -4.10 -5.55 3.97
N SER A 47 -3.93 -4.25 3.78
CA SER A 47 -4.54 -3.46 2.70
C SER A 47 -3.49 -2.86 1.77
N CYS A 48 -3.90 -2.55 0.54
CA CYS A 48 -3.06 -1.81 -0.42
C CYS A 48 -3.27 -0.30 -0.23
N LYS A 49 -2.23 0.43 0.14
CA LYS A 49 -2.27 1.88 0.28
C LYS A 49 -1.88 2.55 -1.02
N VAL A 50 -2.82 3.23 -1.65
CA VAL A 50 -2.56 4.06 -2.83
C VAL A 50 -2.72 5.52 -2.44
N ALA A 51 -1.69 6.31 -2.71
CA ALA A 51 -1.56 7.68 -2.22
C ALA A 51 -1.75 7.77 -0.69
N ALA A 52 -2.95 8.15 -0.22
CA ALA A 52 -3.26 8.35 1.19
C ALA A 52 -4.35 7.39 1.74
N THR A 53 -4.88 6.49 0.91
CA THR A 53 -6.07 5.67 1.27
C THR A 53 -5.73 4.18 1.22
N ASN A 54 -6.25 3.43 2.21
CA ASN A 54 -6.12 1.98 2.29
C ASN A 54 -7.30 1.30 1.59
N HIS A 55 -6.98 0.42 0.64
CA HIS A 55 -7.96 -0.32 -0.15
C HIS A 55 -7.87 -1.83 0.11
N PRO A 56 -9.00 -2.54 0.16
CA PRO A 56 -9.00 -3.98 0.36
C PRO A 56 -8.38 -4.68 -0.86
N CYS A 57 -7.58 -5.71 -0.58
CA CYS A 57 -7.03 -6.59 -1.62
C CYS A 57 -8.14 -7.37 -2.32
N LYS A 58 -7.96 -7.59 -3.62
CA LYS A 58 -8.77 -8.49 -4.44
C LYS A 58 -8.81 -9.89 -3.85
N GLN A 59 -9.96 -10.55 -3.93
CA GLN A 59 -10.13 -11.92 -3.47
C GLN A 59 -9.04 -12.85 -4.03
N GLY A 60 -8.51 -13.71 -3.17
CA GLY A 60 -7.41 -14.60 -3.53
C GLY A 60 -6.03 -13.93 -3.51
N THR A 61 -5.92 -12.66 -3.11
CA THR A 61 -4.64 -11.99 -2.87
C THR A 61 -4.64 -11.33 -1.49
N LYS A 62 -3.45 -11.09 -0.92
CA LYS A 62 -3.29 -10.43 0.37
C LYS A 62 -1.93 -9.74 0.47
N CYS A 63 -1.83 -8.76 1.36
CA CYS A 63 -0.56 -8.11 1.68
C CYS A 63 0.30 -8.93 2.65
N THR A 64 -0.26 -9.90 3.36
CA THR A 64 0.48 -10.67 4.38
C THR A 64 0.89 -12.06 3.89
N GLY A 65 2.09 -12.50 4.25
CA GLY A 65 2.65 -13.80 3.87
C GLY A 65 4.05 -13.67 3.24
N GLU A 66 4.57 -14.78 2.73
CA GLU A 66 5.88 -14.82 2.08
C GLU A 66 5.88 -13.94 0.81
N GLY A 67 6.80 -12.98 0.74
CA GLY A 67 6.87 -11.98 -0.35
C GLY A 67 5.90 -10.80 -0.20
N GLY A 68 5.12 -10.76 0.89
CA GLY A 68 4.31 -9.61 1.29
C GLY A 68 4.95 -8.80 2.43
N GLY A 69 4.13 -8.01 3.10
CA GLY A 69 4.51 -7.11 4.21
C GLY A 69 4.35 -5.64 3.83
N ASP A 70 4.50 -4.77 4.82
CA ASP A 70 4.45 -3.32 4.59
C ASP A 70 5.52 -2.87 3.59
N GLY A 71 5.16 -1.99 2.67
CA GLY A 71 6.05 -1.54 1.59
C GLY A 71 6.08 -2.46 0.37
N ALA A 72 5.46 -3.65 0.42
CA ALA A 72 5.36 -4.51 -0.75
C ALA A 72 4.42 -3.90 -1.79
N ILE A 73 4.82 -3.97 -3.07
CA ILE A 73 4.10 -3.31 -4.16
C ILE A 73 2.73 -3.96 -4.42
N CYS A 74 1.71 -3.15 -4.63
CA CYS A 74 0.34 -3.57 -4.94
C CYS A 74 -0.32 -2.57 -5.90
N GLY A 75 -1.36 -2.99 -6.62
CA GLY A 75 -2.01 -2.09 -7.58
C GLY A 75 -3.25 -2.65 -8.27
N SER A 76 -3.89 -1.82 -9.07
CA SER A 76 -5.12 -2.11 -9.82
C SER A 76 -5.01 -1.54 -11.23
N ASP A 77 -5.50 -2.29 -12.21
CA ASP A 77 -5.72 -1.86 -13.59
C ASP A 77 -7.03 -1.08 -13.78
N THR A 78 -7.89 -1.04 -12.76
CA THR A 78 -9.19 -0.37 -12.79
C THR A 78 -9.32 0.72 -11.72
N ILE A 79 -10.27 1.64 -11.93
CA ILE A 79 -10.67 2.68 -10.96
C ILE A 79 -11.56 2.14 -9.84
N ASP A 80 -11.91 0.86 -9.86
CA ASP A 80 -12.84 0.27 -8.90
C ASP A 80 -12.11 0.04 -7.57
N PHE A 81 -12.27 0.97 -6.64
CA PHE A 81 -11.55 0.93 -5.37
C PHE A 81 -12.06 -0.17 -4.40
N ASP A 82 -13.15 -0.85 -4.76
CA ASP A 82 -13.73 -1.97 -4.02
C ASP A 82 -13.19 -3.32 -4.54
N ASN A 83 -12.18 -3.85 -3.87
CA ASN A 83 -11.60 -5.18 -4.12
C ASN A 83 -10.93 -5.39 -5.50
N ALA A 84 -10.50 -4.34 -6.20
CA ALA A 84 -9.76 -4.50 -7.46
C ALA A 84 -8.23 -4.61 -7.28
N PHE A 85 -7.68 -4.28 -6.11
CA PHE A 85 -6.23 -4.22 -5.90
C PHE A 85 -5.60 -5.61 -5.80
N GLU A 86 -4.76 -5.95 -6.77
CA GLU A 86 -3.92 -7.14 -6.72
C GLU A 86 -2.78 -6.92 -5.72
N CYS A 87 -2.78 -7.72 -4.66
CA CYS A 87 -1.77 -7.71 -3.61
C CYS A 87 -0.72 -8.82 -3.83
N PRO A 88 0.51 -8.66 -3.31
CA PRO A 88 1.68 -9.46 -3.71
C PRO A 88 1.54 -10.96 -3.37
N VAL A 89 0.87 -11.29 -2.27
CA VAL A 89 0.72 -12.68 -1.85
C VAL A 89 -0.55 -13.25 -2.42
N LYS A 90 -0.41 -14.12 -3.42
CA LYS A 90 -1.53 -14.92 -3.93
C LYS A 90 -1.88 -15.96 -2.88
N ALA A 91 -3.13 -16.01 -2.45
CA ALA A 91 -3.63 -17.15 -1.70
C ALA A 91 -3.42 -18.37 -2.58
N ARG A 92 -2.50 -19.25 -2.17
CA ARG A 92 -2.47 -20.61 -2.71
C ARG A 92 -3.86 -21.14 -2.40
N PHE A 93 -4.69 -21.25 -3.42
CA PHE A 93 -5.79 -22.17 -3.40
C PHE A 93 -5.11 -23.52 -3.26
N GLU A 94 -4.95 -23.95 -2.01
CA GLU A 94 -4.44 -25.25 -1.67
C GLU A 94 -5.46 -26.20 -2.29
N LEU A 95 -5.16 -26.68 -3.51
CA LEU A 95 -5.66 -27.96 -3.97
C LEU A 95 -5.30 -28.91 -2.83
N ALA A 96 -6.30 -29.18 -1.99
CA ALA A 96 -6.18 -30.09 -0.86
C ALA A 96 -5.37 -31.30 -1.31
N PRO A 97 -4.43 -31.81 -0.51
CA PRO A 97 -3.54 -32.87 -0.94
C PRO A 97 -4.39 -34.05 -1.44
N ALA A 98 -4.40 -34.27 -2.76
CA ALA A 98 -4.98 -35.44 -3.42
C ALA A 98 -4.12 -36.69 -3.15
N ARG A 99 -3.60 -36.82 -1.92
CA ARG A 99 -2.74 -37.90 -1.44
C ARG A 99 -3.40 -38.60 -0.26
N ASN A 100 -4.64 -39.04 -0.42
CA ASN A 100 -5.18 -40.08 0.47
C ASN A 100 -6.34 -40.91 -0.08
N PHE A 101 -6.77 -40.68 -1.33
CA PHE A 101 -7.90 -41.44 -1.89
C PHE A 101 -7.48 -42.73 -2.61
N LEU A 102 -6.23 -42.83 -3.09
CA LEU A 102 -5.78 -44.00 -3.87
C LEU A 102 -5.30 -45.20 -3.03
N ILE A 103 -4.98 -45.03 -1.73
CA ILE A 103 -4.53 -46.17 -0.90
C ILE A 103 -5.72 -46.98 -0.38
N LYS A 104 -6.90 -46.36 -0.21
CA LYS A 104 -8.10 -47.10 0.23
C LYS A 104 -8.67 -48.03 -0.84
N LEU A 105 -8.58 -47.69 -2.14
CA LEU A 105 -9.10 -48.59 -3.18
C LEU A 105 -8.29 -49.89 -3.36
N SER A 106 -7.02 -49.92 -2.94
CA SER A 106 -6.18 -51.12 -3.03
C SER A 106 -6.48 -52.16 -1.94
N LEU A 107 -7.06 -51.76 -0.81
CA LEU A 107 -7.41 -52.67 0.28
C LEU A 107 -8.81 -53.30 0.12
N TYR A 108 -9.70 -52.69 -0.67
CA TYR A 108 -11.04 -53.23 -0.93
C TYR A 108 -11.09 -54.24 -2.10
N ASN A 109 -9.98 -54.51 -2.79
CA ASN A 109 -9.88 -55.54 -3.84
C ASN A 109 -9.10 -56.79 -3.39
N LEU A 110 -8.88 -56.95 -2.09
CA LEU A 110 -8.20 -58.10 -1.48
C LEU A 110 -9.13 -58.93 -0.56
N PHE A 111 -10.44 -58.70 -0.65
CA PHE A 111 -11.50 -59.55 -0.08
C PHE A 111 -12.36 -60.14 -1.20
#